data_AF-A0A352LP94-F1
#
_entry.id   AF-A0A352LP94-F1
#
_cell.length_a   1.000
_cell.length_b   1.000
_cell.length_c   1.000
_cell.angle_alpha   90.00
_cell.angle_beta   90.00
_cell.angle_gamma   90.00
#
_symmetry.space_group_name_H-M   'P 1'
#
loop_
_entity.id
_entity.type
_entity.pdbx_description
1 polymer ?
#
loop_
_entity_poly.entity_id
_entity_poly.type
_entity_poly.pdbx_seq_one_letter_code
_entity_poly.pdbx_strand_id
1 'polypeptide(L)'
;MSEQLKKETPSAATWGVGYWNVYFIGALLLAFYGYVNLDPLLNLLLLAAVAMPIGNRLIACARQVLCVAAGAALLYSESWLPGIDAIMSNTGNIAQFSPSYIIQLAVDFVNPRMVGALVLLVAVYVFAKDWVRISTVSVIGLAAVALAPLWQQAMEQFAPPPAAVAVSDKPTPMGPAQVGAGTSENIEKWL
;
A
#
# COMPACT_ATOMS: atom_id res chain seq x y z
N MET A 1 22.40 -58.18 -8.87
CA MET A 1 23.02 -56.95 -9.43
C MET A 1 21.93 -56.15 -10.13
N SER A 2 20.99 -55.64 -9.33
CA SER A 2 19.77 -54.96 -9.77
C SER A 2 19.34 -53.97 -8.69
N GLU A 3 20.34 -53.31 -8.12
CA GLU A 3 20.16 -52.12 -7.29
C GLU A 3 19.75 -51.01 -8.25
N GLN A 4 18.44 -50.89 -8.41
CA GLN A 4 17.76 -49.69 -8.86
C GLN A 4 18.33 -48.49 -8.11
N LEU A 5 19.35 -47.86 -8.70
CA LEU A 5 19.84 -46.54 -8.37
C LEU A 5 18.69 -45.56 -8.61
N LYS A 6 17.82 -45.48 -7.62
CA LYS A 6 16.82 -44.42 -7.45
C LYS A 6 17.62 -43.12 -7.42
N LYS A 7 17.73 -42.48 -8.58
CA LYS A 7 18.18 -41.10 -8.72
C LYS A 7 17.17 -40.23 -7.98
N GLU A 8 17.37 -40.09 -6.67
CA GLU A 8 16.80 -38.98 -5.94
C GLU A 8 17.45 -37.73 -6.50
N THR A 9 16.75 -37.11 -7.44
CA THR A 9 17.18 -35.84 -8.01
C THR A 9 17.03 -34.83 -6.87
N PRO A 10 18.11 -34.18 -6.39
CA PRO A 10 17.97 -33.19 -5.36
C PRO A 10 17.02 -32.11 -5.89
N SER A 11 15.90 -31.91 -5.20
CA SER A 11 14.95 -30.84 -5.49
C SER A 11 15.69 -29.51 -5.37
N ALA A 12 16.26 -29.03 -6.48
CA ALA A 12 16.98 -27.78 -6.53
C ALA A 12 16.03 -26.68 -6.07
N ALA A 13 16.25 -26.20 -4.84
CA ALA A 13 15.47 -25.15 -4.23
C ALA A 13 15.62 -23.91 -5.13
N THR A 14 14.60 -23.69 -5.96
CA THR A 14 14.67 -22.71 -7.04
C THR A 14 14.52 -21.34 -6.41
N TRP A 15 15.54 -20.49 -6.55
CA TRP A 15 15.50 -19.12 -6.07
C TRP A 15 14.44 -18.37 -6.87
N GLY A 16 13.37 -17.93 -6.23
CA GLY A 16 12.28 -17.27 -6.93
C GLY A 16 11.17 -16.78 -6.00
N VAL A 17 10.70 -15.55 -6.26
CA VAL A 17 9.60 -14.90 -5.53
C VAL A 17 8.24 -15.54 -5.89
N GLY A 18 8.11 -16.08 -7.10
CA GLY A 18 6.91 -16.82 -7.53
C GLY A 18 5.65 -15.93 -7.54
N TYR A 19 4.55 -16.47 -6.98
CA TYR A 19 3.24 -15.80 -6.90
C TYR A 19 3.25 -14.49 -6.08
N TRP A 20 4.25 -14.29 -5.21
CA TRP A 20 4.40 -13.05 -4.45
C TRP A 20 4.66 -11.82 -5.30
N ASN A 21 5.11 -12.00 -6.54
CA ASN A 21 5.25 -10.89 -7.46
C ASN A 21 3.90 -10.19 -7.77
N VAL A 22 2.77 -10.90 -7.69
CA VAL A 22 1.43 -10.30 -7.81
C VAL A 22 1.20 -9.29 -6.71
N TYR A 23 1.56 -9.66 -5.47
CA TYR A 23 1.43 -8.81 -4.31
C TYR A 23 2.28 -7.54 -4.46
N PHE A 24 3.57 -7.67 -4.80
CA PHE A 24 4.47 -6.50 -4.89
C PHE A 24 4.06 -5.53 -6.00
N ILE A 25 3.64 -6.04 -7.16
CA ILE A 25 3.14 -5.19 -8.24
C ILE A 25 1.80 -4.57 -7.86
N GLY A 26 0.91 -5.33 -7.23
CA GLY A 26 -0.34 -4.81 -6.67
C GLY A 26 -0.09 -3.65 -5.73
N ALA A 27 0.75 -3.85 -4.73
CA ALA A 27 1.13 -2.83 -3.77
C ALA A 27 1.72 -1.59 -4.47
N LEU A 28 2.66 -1.76 -5.42
CA LEU A 28 3.24 -0.66 -6.20
C LEU A 28 2.19 0.12 -7.01
N LEU A 29 1.26 -0.57 -7.66
CA LEU A 29 0.18 0.08 -8.40
C LEU A 29 -0.77 0.83 -7.48
N LEU A 30 -1.15 0.22 -6.35
CA LEU A 30 -2.00 0.88 -5.35
C LEU A 30 -1.33 2.14 -4.79
N ALA A 31 -0.02 2.08 -4.53
CA ALA A 31 0.76 3.22 -4.09
C ALA A 31 0.86 4.29 -5.18
N PHE A 32 1.06 3.90 -6.44
CA PHE A 32 1.10 4.83 -7.57
C PHE A 32 -0.21 5.60 -7.76
N TYR A 33 -1.36 4.95 -7.54
CA TYR A 33 -2.67 5.60 -7.56
C TYR A 33 -3.02 6.35 -6.27
N GLY A 34 -2.15 6.35 -5.25
CA GLY A 34 -2.33 7.06 -3.99
C GLY A 34 -3.30 6.39 -3.01
N TYR A 35 -3.65 5.12 -3.23
CA TYR A 35 -4.52 4.37 -2.30
C TYR A 35 -3.79 3.93 -1.03
N VAL A 36 -2.47 3.76 -1.10
CA VAL A 36 -1.64 3.15 -0.06
C VAL A 36 -0.32 3.90 0.06
N ASN A 37 0.13 4.19 1.28
CA ASN A 37 1.47 4.74 1.54
C ASN A 37 2.44 3.59 1.80
N LEU A 38 3.10 3.15 0.73
CA LEU A 38 3.96 1.97 0.75
C LEU A 38 5.23 2.23 1.57
N ASP A 39 5.50 1.37 2.55
CA ASP A 39 6.76 1.32 3.30
C ASP A 39 7.75 0.44 2.51
N PRO A 40 8.74 1.04 1.82
CA PRO A 40 9.66 0.28 1.00
C PRO A 40 10.54 -0.67 1.82
N LEU A 41 10.86 -0.34 3.07
CA LEU A 41 11.74 -1.14 3.91
C LEU A 41 11.04 -2.44 4.33
N LEU A 42 9.81 -2.33 4.82
CA LEU A 42 9.04 -3.50 5.23
C LEU A 42 8.67 -4.39 4.05
N ASN A 43 8.35 -3.81 2.88
CA ASN A 43 8.10 -4.60 1.66
C ASN A 43 9.37 -5.29 1.13
N LEU A 44 10.54 -4.65 1.22
CA LEU A 44 11.81 -5.29 0.87
C LEU A 44 12.17 -6.43 1.82
N LEU A 45 11.90 -6.27 3.12
CA LEU A 45 12.09 -7.34 4.11
C LEU A 45 11.18 -8.53 3.81
N LEU A 46 9.91 -8.28 3.46
CA LEU A 46 8.97 -9.32 3.02
C LEU A 46 9.47 -9.99 1.73
N LEU A 47 9.96 -9.23 0.75
CA LEU A 47 10.52 -9.75 -0.50
C LEU A 47 11.73 -10.66 -0.22
N ALA A 48 12.64 -10.24 0.66
CA ALA A 48 13.80 -11.02 1.06
C ALA A 48 13.41 -12.31 1.77
N ALA A 49 12.43 -12.25 2.68
CA ALA A 49 11.91 -13.41 3.40
C ALA A 49 11.28 -14.45 2.46
N VAL A 50 10.55 -13.99 1.44
CA VAL A 50 9.94 -14.86 0.44
C VAL A 50 10.97 -15.46 -0.52
N ALA A 51 11.95 -14.66 -0.96
CA ALA A 51 12.97 -15.06 -1.91
C ALA A 51 13.93 -16.13 -1.36
N MET A 52 14.02 -16.25 -0.03
CA MET A 52 14.89 -17.22 0.64
C MET A 52 14.44 -18.67 0.32
N PRO A 53 15.30 -19.52 -0.27
CA PRO A 53 14.98 -20.92 -0.53
C PRO A 53 15.05 -21.75 0.76
N ILE A 54 14.00 -22.50 1.08
CA ILE A 54 13.98 -23.43 2.23
C ILE A 54 13.73 -24.84 1.72
N GLY A 55 14.63 -25.78 2.04
CA GLY A 55 14.59 -27.16 1.54
C GLY A 55 13.49 -28.05 2.14
N ASN A 56 12.92 -27.68 3.31
CA ASN A 56 11.86 -28.44 3.96
C ASN A 56 10.46 -27.91 3.57
N ARG A 57 9.61 -28.79 3.04
CA ARG A 57 8.25 -28.46 2.58
C ARG A 57 7.33 -27.92 3.68
N LEU A 58 7.43 -28.42 4.91
CA LEU A 58 6.60 -27.95 6.03
C LEU A 58 6.98 -26.53 6.46
N ILE A 59 8.29 -26.27 6.57
CA ILE A 59 8.81 -24.94 6.92
C ILE A 59 8.52 -23.95 5.78
N ALA A 60 8.63 -24.39 4.52
CA ALA A 60 8.23 -23.59 3.38
C ALA A 60 6.74 -23.22 3.43
N CYS A 61 5.85 -24.16 3.74
CA CYS A 61 4.42 -23.90 3.90
C CYS A 61 4.12 -22.94 5.06
N ALA A 62 4.68 -23.19 6.25
CA ALA A 62 4.52 -22.33 7.42
C ALA A 62 5.02 -20.90 7.14
N ARG A 63 6.18 -20.77 6.48
CA ARG A 63 6.68 -19.47 6.02
C ARG A 63 5.73 -18.81 5.06
N GLN A 64 5.17 -19.52 4.08
CA GLN A 64 4.19 -18.94 3.15
C GLN A 64 2.98 -18.39 3.89
N VAL A 65 2.44 -19.12 4.87
CA VAL A 65 1.33 -18.65 5.72
C VAL A 65 1.73 -17.40 6.52
N LEU A 66 2.91 -17.39 7.12
CA LEU A 66 3.43 -16.23 7.85
C LEU A 66 3.65 -15.02 6.94
N CYS A 67 4.21 -15.23 5.74
CA CYS A 67 4.38 -14.17 4.77
C CYS A 67 3.01 -13.63 4.32
N VAL A 68 2.01 -14.48 4.08
CA VAL A 68 0.64 -14.07 3.73
C VAL A 68 0.05 -13.19 4.84
N ALA A 69 0.15 -13.63 6.10
CA ALA A 69 -0.28 -12.83 7.23
C ALA A 69 0.48 -11.49 7.33
N ALA A 70 1.80 -11.50 7.12
CA ALA A 70 2.63 -10.30 7.14
C ALA A 70 2.32 -9.34 6.00
N GLY A 71 2.10 -9.82 4.77
CA GLY A 71 1.72 -9.00 3.62
C GLY A 71 0.33 -8.40 3.78
N ALA A 72 -0.62 -9.15 4.35
CA ALA A 72 -1.93 -8.61 4.69
C ALA A 72 -1.84 -7.52 5.78
N ALA A 73 -1.02 -7.75 6.82
CA ALA A 73 -0.79 -6.77 7.87
C ALA A 73 -0.08 -5.52 7.35
N LEU A 74 0.88 -5.67 6.43
CA LEU A 74 1.54 -4.54 5.76
C LEU A 74 0.52 -3.70 4.99
N LEU A 75 -0.22 -4.31 4.07
CA LEU A 75 -1.24 -3.60 3.30
C LEU A 75 -2.26 -2.92 4.20
N TYR A 76 -2.63 -3.55 5.33
CA TYR A 76 -3.50 -2.92 6.32
C TYR A 76 -2.87 -1.65 6.90
N SER A 77 -1.61 -1.73 7.34
CA SER A 77 -0.90 -0.60 7.96
C SER A 77 -0.56 0.53 6.98
N GLU A 78 -0.35 0.20 5.71
CA GLU A 78 -0.03 1.15 4.66
C GLU A 78 -1.29 1.79 4.06
N SER A 79 -2.45 1.19 4.30
CA SER A 79 -3.75 1.73 3.94
C SER A 79 -4.21 2.77 4.95
N TRP A 80 -5.14 3.63 4.54
CA TRP A 80 -5.79 4.64 5.39
C TRP A 80 -6.76 4.05 6.43
N LEU A 81 -6.58 2.78 6.81
CA LEU A 81 -7.49 2.09 7.73
C LEU A 81 -7.30 2.63 9.16
N PRO A 82 -8.38 2.67 9.97
CA PRO A 82 -8.28 3.11 11.36
C PRO A 82 -7.27 2.25 12.12
N GLY A 83 -6.40 2.89 12.91
CA GLY A 83 -5.48 2.17 13.79
C GLY A 83 -6.24 1.24 14.75
N ILE A 84 -5.62 0.12 15.14
CA ILE A 84 -6.25 -0.86 16.05
C ILE A 84 -6.65 -0.18 17.36
N ASP A 85 -5.90 0.83 17.82
CA ASP A 85 -6.23 1.63 19.00
C ASP A 85 -7.53 2.44 18.84
N ALA A 86 -7.85 2.90 17.63
CA ALA A 86 -9.11 3.60 17.34
C ALA A 86 -10.31 2.64 17.41
N ILE A 87 -10.10 1.38 17.03
CA ILE A 87 -11.10 0.31 17.15
C ILE A 87 -11.27 -0.07 18.63
N MET A 88 -10.16 -0.24 19.36
CA MET A 88 -10.17 -0.64 20.76
C MET A 88 -10.80 0.43 21.68
N SER A 89 -10.49 1.70 21.44
CA SER A 89 -11.08 2.83 22.19
C SER A 89 -12.58 3.04 21.91
N ASN A 90 -13.09 2.60 20.75
CA ASN A 90 -14.51 2.67 20.39
C ASN A 90 -15.23 1.30 20.48
N THR A 91 -14.59 0.28 21.06
CA THR A 91 -15.16 -1.08 21.15
C THR A 91 -16.54 -1.09 21.79
N GLY A 92 -16.78 -0.22 22.78
CA GLY A 92 -18.09 -0.11 23.45
C GLY A 92 -19.23 0.35 22.53
N ASN A 93 -18.94 1.16 21.51
CA ASN A 93 -19.90 1.58 20.49
C ASN A 93 -20.01 0.54 19.36
N ILE A 94 -18.89 -0.11 19.00
CA ILE A 94 -18.83 -1.13 17.94
C ILE A 94 -19.51 -2.43 18.39
N ALA A 95 -19.44 -2.78 19.68
CA ALA A 95 -20.08 -3.96 20.26
C ALA A 95 -21.62 -3.87 20.27
N GLN A 96 -22.20 -2.68 20.06
CA GLN A 96 -23.64 -2.49 19.92
C GLN A 96 -24.13 -2.67 18.48
N PHE A 97 -23.21 -2.82 17.52
CA PHE A 97 -23.60 -3.07 16.14
C PHE A 97 -24.16 -4.49 15.99
N SER A 98 -25.28 -4.58 15.27
CA SER A 98 -25.85 -5.85 14.86
C SER A 98 -24.84 -6.61 13.99
N PRO A 99 -24.67 -7.94 14.16
CA PRO A 99 -23.82 -8.75 13.28
C PRO A 99 -24.15 -8.58 11.79
N SER A 100 -25.44 -8.38 11.47
CA SER A 100 -25.90 -8.11 10.11
C SER A 100 -25.37 -6.79 9.53
N TYR A 101 -25.27 -5.74 10.35
CA TYR A 101 -24.73 -4.44 9.96
C TYR A 101 -23.22 -4.51 9.72
N ILE A 102 -22.49 -5.26 10.53
CA ILE A 102 -21.04 -5.47 10.32
C ILE A 102 -20.79 -6.18 8.98
N ILE A 103 -21.60 -7.17 8.62
CA ILE A 103 -21.49 -7.85 7.32
C ILE A 103 -21.84 -6.90 6.18
N GLN A 104 -22.91 -6.10 6.29
CA GLN A 104 -23.26 -5.09 5.29
C GLN A 104 -22.14 -4.07 5.10
N LEU A 105 -21.57 -3.56 6.19
CA LEU A 105 -20.46 -2.63 6.14
C LEU A 105 -19.23 -3.25 5.47
N ALA A 106 -18.92 -4.52 5.77
CA ALA A 106 -17.81 -5.23 5.13
C ALA A 106 -18.03 -5.42 3.62
N VAL A 107 -19.27 -5.70 3.19
CA VAL A 107 -19.62 -5.84 1.77
C VAL A 107 -19.61 -4.49 1.06
N ASP A 108 -20.15 -3.44 1.69
CA ASP A 108 -20.22 -2.09 1.14
C ASP A 108 -18.83 -1.43 1.03
N PHE A 109 -17.90 -1.83 1.90
CA PHE A 109 -16.50 -1.41 1.82
C PHE A 109 -15.81 -1.97 0.56
N VAL A 110 -16.25 -3.14 0.07
CA VAL A 110 -15.68 -3.77 -1.12
C VAL A 110 -16.38 -3.23 -2.37
N ASN A 111 -15.75 -2.25 -3.01
CA ASN A 111 -16.25 -1.74 -4.28
C ASN A 111 -16.05 -2.79 -5.41
N PRO A 112 -17.09 -3.15 -6.19
CA PRO A 112 -16.95 -4.10 -7.31
C PRO A 112 -15.93 -3.65 -8.37
N ARG A 113 -15.65 -2.35 -8.49
CA ARG A 113 -14.57 -1.82 -9.33
C ARG A 113 -13.19 -2.22 -8.83
N MET A 114 -12.97 -2.27 -7.52
CA MET A 114 -11.69 -2.72 -6.92
C MET A 114 -11.51 -4.23 -7.13
N VAL A 115 -12.58 -5.02 -7.00
CA VAL A 115 -12.56 -6.45 -7.31
C VAL A 115 -12.23 -6.68 -8.79
N GLY A 116 -12.87 -5.93 -9.69
CA GLY A 116 -12.58 -5.97 -11.12
C GLY A 116 -11.13 -5.57 -11.44
N ALA A 117 -10.61 -4.53 -10.79
CA ALA A 117 -9.21 -4.12 -10.94
C ALA A 117 -8.23 -5.18 -10.43
N LEU A 118 -8.53 -5.83 -9.30
CA LEU A 118 -7.73 -6.94 -8.77
C LEU A 118 -7.72 -8.12 -9.75
N VAL A 119 -8.89 -8.51 -10.27
CA VAL A 119 -9.01 -9.59 -11.25
C VAL A 119 -8.25 -9.26 -12.53
N LEU A 120 -8.37 -8.02 -13.02
CA LEU A 120 -7.67 -7.57 -14.21
C LEU A 120 -6.16 -7.52 -13.99
N LEU A 121 -5.70 -7.08 -12.81
CA LEU A 121 -4.30 -7.10 -12.42
C LEU A 121 -3.74 -8.53 -12.38
N VAL A 122 -4.47 -9.46 -11.77
CA VAL A 122 -4.11 -10.88 -11.74
C VAL A 122 -4.06 -11.44 -13.16
N ALA A 123 -5.02 -11.10 -14.02
CA ALA A 123 -5.03 -11.52 -15.41
C ALA A 123 -3.79 -10.98 -16.15
N VAL A 124 -3.52 -9.68 -16.08
CA VAL A 124 -2.34 -9.03 -16.68
C VAL A 124 -1.06 -9.69 -16.17
N TYR A 125 -0.95 -9.98 -14.87
CA TYR A 125 0.18 -10.70 -14.31
C TYR A 125 0.35 -12.11 -14.92
N VAL A 126 -0.74 -12.89 -15.01
CA VAL A 126 -0.71 -14.25 -15.55
C VAL A 126 -0.29 -14.26 -17.02
N PHE A 127 -0.65 -13.24 -17.79
CA PHE A 127 -0.19 -13.07 -19.17
C PHE A 127 1.26 -12.58 -19.26
N ALA A 128 1.67 -11.64 -18.40
CA ALA A 128 3.00 -11.03 -18.42
C ALA A 128 4.11 -11.94 -17.85
N LYS A 129 3.77 -12.91 -16.98
CA LYS A 129 4.76 -13.75 -16.28
C LYS A 129 5.61 -14.62 -17.21
N ASP A 130 5.10 -14.92 -18.39
CA ASP A 130 5.78 -15.77 -19.38
C ASP A 130 6.65 -14.93 -20.34
N TRP A 131 6.49 -13.60 -20.36
CA TRP A 131 7.17 -12.69 -21.28
C TRP A 131 8.28 -11.87 -20.60
N VAL A 132 8.09 -11.53 -19.32
CA VAL A 132 9.02 -10.70 -18.54
C VAL A 132 9.34 -11.39 -17.21
N ARG A 133 10.61 -11.35 -16.78
CA ARG A 133 11.01 -11.77 -15.43
C ARG A 133 10.42 -10.79 -14.41
N ILE A 134 9.22 -11.10 -13.91
CA ILE A 134 8.46 -10.20 -13.04
C ILE A 134 9.23 -9.84 -11.76
N SER A 135 10.04 -10.75 -11.25
CA SER A 135 10.90 -10.46 -10.09
C SER A 135 11.83 -9.26 -10.32
N THR A 136 12.32 -9.05 -11.55
CA THR A 136 13.15 -7.89 -11.88
C THR A 136 12.34 -6.60 -11.80
N VAL A 137 11.10 -6.60 -12.28
CA VAL A 137 10.20 -5.44 -12.24
C VAL A 137 9.84 -5.09 -10.79
N SER A 138 9.46 -6.08 -9.97
CA SER A 138 9.13 -5.86 -8.55
C SER A 138 10.31 -5.26 -7.78
N VAL A 139 11.53 -5.77 -8.00
CA VAL A 139 12.74 -5.29 -7.34
C VAL A 139 13.09 -3.88 -7.78
N ILE A 140 13.06 -3.60 -9.09
CA ILE A 140 13.32 -2.25 -9.61
C ILE A 140 12.27 -1.26 -9.09
N GLY A 141 10.99 -1.64 -9.09
CA GLY A 141 9.90 -0.81 -8.59
C GLY A 141 10.07 -0.45 -7.11
N LEU A 142 10.36 -1.46 -6.26
CA LEU A 142 10.61 -1.22 -4.84
C LEU A 142 11.88 -0.38 -4.61
N ALA A 143 12.94 -0.64 -5.37
CA ALA A 143 14.17 0.17 -5.29
C ALA A 143 13.92 1.62 -5.72
N ALA A 144 13.12 1.85 -6.76
CA ALA A 144 12.75 3.20 -7.21
C ALA A 144 11.95 3.95 -6.14
N VAL A 145 10.97 3.31 -5.49
CA VAL A 145 10.21 3.91 -4.37
C VAL A 145 11.12 4.21 -3.18
N ALA A 146 12.01 3.28 -2.81
CA ALA A 146 12.96 3.47 -1.71
C ALA A 146 13.93 4.64 -1.95
N LEU A 147 14.33 4.86 -3.21
CA LEU A 147 15.28 5.91 -3.60
C LEU A 147 14.61 7.23 -3.99
N ALA A 148 13.28 7.24 -4.18
CA ALA A 148 12.51 8.44 -4.51
C ALA A 148 12.82 9.64 -3.59
N PRO A 149 12.87 9.53 -2.25
CA PRO A 149 13.17 10.69 -1.40
C PRO A 149 14.59 11.24 -1.62
N LEU A 150 15.58 10.38 -1.88
CA LEU A 150 16.95 10.80 -2.18
C LEU A 150 17.03 11.53 -3.53
N TRP A 151 16.25 11.07 -4.52
CA TRP A 151 16.12 11.76 -5.80
C TRP A 151 15.44 13.13 -5.65
N GLN A 152 14.36 13.23 -4.87
CA GLN A 152 13.69 14.51 -4.61
C GLN A 152 14.64 15.51 -3.94
N GLN A 153 15.38 15.09 -2.92
CA GLN A 153 16.39 15.93 -2.25
C GLN A 153 17.49 16.41 -3.22
N ALA A 154 17.95 15.52 -4.11
CA ALA A 154 18.92 15.89 -5.14
C ALA A 154 18.34 16.93 -6.11
N MET A 155 17.08 16.79 -6.53
CA MET A 155 16.42 17.75 -7.43
C MET A 155 16.13 19.09 -6.75
N GLU A 156 15.79 19.10 -5.45
CA GLU A 156 15.60 20.32 -4.66
C GLU A 156 16.87 21.16 -4.59
N GLN A 157 18.05 20.54 -4.59
CA GLN A 157 19.33 21.26 -4.64
C GLN A 157 19.57 21.98 -5.98
N PHE A 158 18.95 21.51 -7.07
CA PHE A 158 19.00 22.14 -8.39
C PHE A 158 17.76 22.98 -8.70
N ALA A 159 16.78 23.01 -7.79
CA ALA A 159 15.60 23.85 -7.94
C ALA A 159 16.00 25.32 -7.78
N PRO A 160 15.58 26.21 -8.69
CA PRO A 160 15.77 27.64 -8.50
C PRO A 160 15.10 28.04 -7.17
N PRO A 161 15.69 28.99 -6.41
CA PRO A 161 15.10 29.44 -5.16
C PRO A 161 13.65 29.85 -5.42
N PRO A 162 12.71 29.50 -4.51
CA PRO A 162 11.32 29.87 -4.67
C PRO A 162 11.26 31.37 -4.91
N ALA A 163 10.59 31.78 -5.99
CA ALA A 163 10.37 33.19 -6.28
C ALA A 163 9.76 33.81 -5.02
N ALA A 164 10.47 34.74 -4.39
CA ALA A 164 9.98 35.43 -3.22
C ALA A 164 8.61 36.01 -3.58
N VAL A 165 7.56 35.50 -2.96
CA VAL A 165 6.26 36.13 -3.01
C VAL A 165 6.48 37.48 -2.33
N ALA A 166 6.57 38.54 -3.13
CA ALA A 166 6.59 39.89 -2.59
C ALA A 166 5.29 40.07 -1.84
N VAL A 167 5.35 39.97 -0.51
CA VAL A 167 4.28 40.45 0.36
C VAL A 167 4.14 41.92 0.01
N SER A 168 3.08 42.27 -0.72
CA SER A 168 2.77 43.66 -0.94
C SER A 168 2.36 44.23 0.41
N ASP A 169 3.20 45.07 1.00
CA ASP A 169 2.91 45.90 2.18
C ASP A 169 1.80 46.93 1.94
N LYS A 170 1.04 46.82 0.85
CA LYS A 170 -0.16 47.62 0.67
C LYS A 170 -1.21 47.10 1.65
N PRO A 171 -1.69 47.92 2.60
CA PRO A 171 -2.80 47.51 3.44
C PRO A 171 -3.99 47.26 2.50
N THR A 172 -4.41 46.01 2.42
CA THR A 172 -5.75 45.67 1.92
C THR A 172 -6.71 46.48 2.79
N PRO A 173 -7.59 47.33 2.22
CA PRO A 173 -8.56 48.06 3.03
C PRO A 173 -9.40 47.03 3.79
N MET A 174 -9.11 46.90 5.09
CA MET A 174 -9.94 46.11 5.98
C MET A 174 -11.26 46.86 6.00
N GLY A 175 -12.30 46.23 5.43
CA GLY A 175 -13.66 46.74 5.57
C GLY A 175 -13.96 47.00 7.06
N PRO A 176 -14.88 47.93 7.37
CA PRO A 176 -15.13 48.34 8.75
C PRO A 176 -15.33 47.11 9.64
N ALA A 177 -14.62 47.10 10.78
CA ALA A 177 -14.71 46.02 11.76
C ALA A 177 -16.18 45.75 12.11
N GLN A 178 -16.59 44.48 12.11
CA GLN A 178 -17.96 44.09 12.48
C GLN A 178 -18.19 44.43 13.96
N VAL A 179 -19.04 45.43 14.23
CA VAL A 179 -19.45 45.82 15.61
C VAL A 179 -20.83 45.22 15.98
N GLY A 180 -21.37 44.30 15.18
CA GLY A 180 -22.69 43.68 15.43
C GLY A 180 -22.59 42.22 15.86
N ALA A 181 -23.42 41.79 16.82
CA ALA A 181 -23.58 40.38 17.16
C ALA A 181 -24.00 39.55 15.92
N GLY A 182 -23.49 38.32 15.82
CA GLY A 182 -23.74 37.41 14.70
C GLY A 182 -25.19 36.91 14.68
N THR A 183 -26.10 37.76 14.21
CA THR A 183 -27.49 37.42 13.93
C THR A 183 -27.63 37.00 12.46
N SER A 184 -28.64 36.17 12.17
CA SER A 184 -28.95 35.67 10.83
C SER A 184 -29.07 36.79 9.77
N GLU A 185 -29.59 37.96 10.16
CA GLU A 185 -29.73 39.13 9.30
C GLU A 185 -28.37 39.71 8.84
N ASN A 186 -27.31 39.53 9.63
CA ASN A 186 -25.95 39.95 9.29
C ASN A 186 -25.24 38.98 8.32
N ILE A 187 -25.70 37.73 8.25
CA ILE A 187 -25.09 36.66 7.44
C ILE A 187 -25.60 36.70 5.99
N GLU A 188 -26.89 36.98 5.78
CA GLU A 188 -27.50 37.02 4.44
C GLU A 188 -26.97 38.17 3.56
N LYS A 189 -26.39 39.21 4.16
CA LYS A 189 -25.84 40.36 3.44
C LYS A 189 -24.58 40.04 2.60
N TRP A 190 -24.00 38.85 2.77
CA TRP A 190 -22.75 38.42 2.12
C TRP A 190 -22.85 37.08 1.38
N LEU A 191 -24.06 36.52 1.25
CA LEU A 191 -24.38 35.43 0.32
C LEU A 191 -24.89 35.99 -1.00
#